data_AF-A0A395XXH2-F1
#
_entry.id   AF-A0A395XXH2-F1
#
_cell.length_a   1.000
_cell.length_b   1.000
_cell.length_c   1.000
_cell.angle_alpha   90.00
_cell.angle_beta   90.00
_cell.angle_gamma   90.00
#
_symmetry.space_group_name_H-M   'P 1'
#
loop_
_entity.id
_entity.type
_entity.pdbx_description
1 polymer ?
#
loop_
_entity_poly.entity_id
_entity_poly.type
_entity_poly.pdbx_seq_one_letter_code
_entity_poly.pdbx_strand_id
1 'polypeptide(L)'
;MTTILSAVAIIALLWTTLSALPSGLEARMPLPYMIALTPLLWVPLMILAAVAAWQHEWTAMSLLIVVALIASSQRINYWGTSIDPAGKRKESHRETARETTSPTLSKSHNSNTSGTSNTPKEGPETISDGHCETTRETLSPQFSVMTMNCRYGRADAAEIIRNIRERNISVLALQEVTDDLITRLTEADINELLPYHQFGDAKETDNGGFNVIYSRYEPSAAVPNVVSIPAADVPAITLKTSGNRTVTLCSAHPKSPMRGCADWSAGILGLRELARAKSVSNRNIVVVMGDLNSSTDHPSFRALLKSGFKDASLIQTAGPNLTFPSWLKWPRIELDHVLFTPGLKPSGVKSFEVEGTDHLALTATLALR
;
A
#
# COMPACT_ATOMS: atom_id res chain seq x y z
N MET A 1 -38.30 -12.73 -24.39
CA MET A 1 -37.21 -11.80 -24.02
C MET A 1 -37.00 -11.77 -22.51
N THR A 2 -38.08 -11.76 -21.71
CA THR A 2 -38.08 -11.95 -20.24
C THR A 2 -37.21 -13.10 -19.76
N THR A 3 -37.30 -14.26 -20.41
CA THR A 3 -36.53 -15.47 -20.06
C THR A 3 -35.02 -15.25 -20.23
N ILE A 4 -34.61 -14.51 -21.26
CA ILE A 4 -33.20 -14.22 -21.54
C ILE A 4 -32.66 -13.21 -20.52
N LEU A 5 -33.36 -12.11 -20.27
CA LEU A 5 -32.92 -11.09 -19.31
C LEU A 5 -32.83 -11.64 -17.88
N SER A 6 -33.79 -12.47 -17.47
CA SER A 6 -33.75 -13.17 -16.19
C SER A 6 -32.61 -14.19 -16.13
N ALA A 7 -32.35 -14.93 -17.20
CA ALA A 7 -31.20 -15.84 -17.26
C ALA A 7 -29.86 -15.09 -17.12
N VAL A 8 -29.71 -13.93 -17.77
CA VAL A 8 -28.54 -13.08 -17.61
C VAL A 8 -28.38 -12.59 -16.17
N ALA A 9 -29.46 -12.17 -15.51
CA ALA A 9 -29.43 -11.77 -14.11
C ALA A 9 -28.96 -12.93 -13.19
N ILE A 10 -29.42 -14.16 -13.45
CA ILE A 10 -28.99 -15.35 -12.68
C ILE A 10 -27.51 -15.66 -12.92
N ILE A 11 -27.03 -15.61 -14.17
CA ILE A 11 -25.62 -15.82 -14.50
C ILE A 11 -24.74 -14.77 -13.81
N ALA A 12 -25.15 -13.50 -13.85
CA ALA A 12 -24.44 -12.43 -13.17
C ALA A 12 -24.47 -12.59 -11.64
N LEU A 13 -25.59 -13.06 -11.07
CA LEU A 13 -25.66 -13.37 -9.65
C LEU A 13 -24.66 -14.47 -9.29
N LEU A 14 -24.63 -15.58 -10.03
CA LEU A 14 -23.64 -16.66 -9.84
C LEU A 14 -22.21 -16.14 -9.96
N TRP A 15 -21.93 -15.24 -10.91
CA TRP A 15 -20.64 -14.58 -11.02
C TRP A 15 -20.28 -13.83 -9.73
N THR A 16 -21.19 -13.02 -9.16
CA THR A 16 -20.89 -12.30 -7.91
C THR A 16 -20.58 -13.23 -6.74
N THR A 17 -21.14 -14.45 -6.73
CA THR A 17 -20.84 -15.45 -5.68
C THR A 17 -19.42 -16.04 -5.78
N LEU A 18 -18.72 -15.89 -6.91
CA LEU A 18 -17.33 -16.34 -7.05
C LEU A 18 -16.41 -15.62 -6.06
N SER A 19 -16.70 -14.36 -5.74
CA SER A 19 -15.99 -13.62 -4.69
C SER A 19 -16.27 -14.17 -3.29
N ALA A 20 -17.16 -15.14 -3.09
CA ALA A 20 -17.40 -15.79 -1.80
C ALA A 20 -16.71 -17.16 -1.66
N LEU A 21 -15.98 -17.61 -2.69
CA LEU A 21 -15.24 -18.88 -2.64
C LEU A 21 -14.24 -18.89 -1.47
N PRO A 22 -13.97 -20.06 -0.87
CA PRO A 22 -12.80 -20.27 -0.01
C PRO A 22 -11.49 -19.88 -0.72
N SER A 23 -10.56 -19.26 0.02
CA SER A 23 -9.25 -18.87 -0.50
C SER A 23 -8.49 -20.06 -1.07
N GLY A 24 -8.01 -19.91 -2.31
CA GLY A 24 -7.30 -20.94 -3.06
C GLY A 24 -8.18 -21.66 -4.08
N LEU A 25 -9.51 -21.68 -3.92
CA LEU A 25 -10.39 -22.32 -4.91
C LEU A 25 -10.59 -21.48 -6.17
N GLU A 26 -10.30 -20.19 -6.09
CA GLU A 26 -10.23 -19.28 -7.23
C GLU A 26 -8.94 -19.44 -8.06
N ALA A 27 -7.98 -20.27 -7.63
CA ALA A 27 -6.68 -20.45 -8.27
C ALA A 27 -6.72 -21.27 -9.58
N ARG A 28 -7.73 -21.03 -10.43
CA ARG A 28 -7.93 -21.73 -11.71
C ARG A 28 -8.60 -20.81 -12.73
N MET A 29 -8.14 -20.87 -13.98
CA MET A 29 -8.77 -20.12 -15.07
C MET A 29 -10.24 -20.53 -15.25
N PRO A 30 -11.17 -19.59 -15.53
CA PRO A 30 -10.98 -18.14 -15.66
C PRO A 30 -11.27 -17.33 -14.37
N LEU A 31 -11.33 -17.99 -13.20
CA LEU A 31 -11.90 -17.42 -11.98
C LEU A 31 -11.24 -16.12 -11.49
N PRO A 32 -9.89 -15.96 -11.48
CA PRO A 32 -9.28 -14.71 -11.02
C PRO A 32 -9.76 -13.50 -11.83
N TYR A 33 -9.82 -13.64 -13.15
CA TYR A 33 -10.29 -12.57 -14.05
C TYR A 33 -11.77 -12.27 -13.86
N MET A 34 -12.60 -13.30 -13.74
CA MET A 34 -14.02 -13.09 -13.46
C MET A 34 -14.18 -12.31 -12.16
N ILE A 35 -13.53 -12.76 -11.09
CA ILE A 35 -13.61 -12.12 -9.77
C ILE A 35 -13.16 -10.66 -9.84
N ALA A 36 -12.02 -10.37 -10.48
CA ALA A 36 -11.49 -9.01 -10.66
C ALA A 36 -12.48 -8.07 -11.38
N LEU A 37 -13.28 -8.59 -12.32
CA LEU A 37 -14.25 -7.81 -13.09
C LEU A 37 -15.63 -7.71 -12.43
N THR A 38 -15.87 -8.41 -11.30
CA THR A 38 -17.13 -8.35 -10.55
C THR A 38 -17.58 -6.92 -10.27
N PRO A 39 -16.71 -5.98 -9.84
CA PRO A 39 -17.13 -4.61 -9.56
C PRO A 39 -17.51 -3.78 -10.79
N LEU A 40 -17.32 -4.30 -12.00
CA LEU A 40 -17.71 -3.66 -13.26
C LEU A 40 -19.03 -4.22 -13.81
N LEU A 41 -19.56 -5.30 -13.24
CA LEU A 41 -20.80 -5.93 -13.69
C LEU A 41 -22.01 -4.97 -13.62
N TRP A 42 -21.99 -3.97 -12.73
CA TRP A 42 -23.10 -3.02 -12.63
C TRP A 42 -23.35 -2.28 -13.95
N VAL A 43 -22.33 -2.04 -14.78
CA VAL A 43 -22.49 -1.30 -16.04
C VAL A 43 -23.36 -2.06 -17.05
N PRO A 44 -23.00 -3.27 -17.50
CA PRO A 44 -23.86 -4.04 -18.41
C PRO A 44 -25.21 -4.36 -17.76
N LEU A 45 -25.26 -4.61 -16.45
CA LEU A 45 -26.52 -4.89 -15.76
C LEU A 45 -27.47 -3.70 -15.74
N MET A 46 -26.98 -2.47 -15.54
CA MET A 46 -27.81 -1.26 -15.59
C MET A 46 -28.27 -0.94 -17.01
N ILE A 47 -27.44 -1.19 -18.03
CA ILE A 47 -27.85 -1.07 -19.44
C ILE A 47 -28.98 -2.05 -19.74
N LEU A 48 -28.84 -3.32 -19.34
CA LEU A 48 -29.88 -4.33 -19.53
C LEU A 48 -31.14 -4.04 -18.71
N ALA A 49 -31.00 -3.45 -17.51
CA ALA A 49 -32.14 -3.02 -16.72
C ALA A 49 -32.94 -1.92 -17.43
N ALA A 50 -32.28 -0.96 -18.08
CA ALA A 50 -32.94 0.06 -18.89
C ALA A 50 -33.65 -0.55 -20.11
N VAL A 51 -33.05 -1.54 -20.77
CA VAL A 51 -33.68 -2.30 -21.86
C VAL A 51 -34.90 -3.08 -21.36
N ALA A 52 -34.82 -3.70 -20.18
CA ALA A 52 -35.96 -4.39 -19.55
C ALA A 52 -37.09 -3.41 -19.22
N ALA A 53 -36.76 -2.23 -18.69
CA ALA A 53 -37.72 -1.17 -18.40
C ALA A 53 -38.44 -0.68 -19.66
N TRP A 54 -37.71 -0.46 -20.75
CA TRP A 54 -38.27 -0.10 -22.06
C TRP A 54 -39.30 -1.14 -22.53
N GLN A 55 -39.02 -2.42 -22.31
CA GLN A 55 -39.90 -3.53 -22.70
C GLN A 55 -41.02 -3.81 -21.70
N HIS A 56 -41.14 -3.01 -20.63
CA HIS A 56 -42.09 -3.21 -19.53
C HIS A 56 -41.89 -4.55 -18.77
N GLU A 57 -40.67 -5.09 -18.77
CA GLU A 57 -40.28 -6.33 -18.10
C GLU A 57 -39.82 -6.05 -16.66
N TRP A 58 -40.74 -5.63 -15.79
CA TRP A 58 -40.43 -5.11 -14.45
C TRP A 58 -39.71 -6.10 -13.53
N THR A 59 -40.03 -7.40 -13.62
CA THR A 59 -39.37 -8.45 -12.83
C THR A 59 -37.90 -8.59 -13.23
N ALA A 60 -37.62 -8.65 -14.54
CA ALA A 60 -36.25 -8.75 -15.04
C ALA A 60 -35.44 -7.48 -14.72
N MET A 61 -36.05 -6.30 -14.88
CA MET A 61 -35.44 -5.03 -14.49
C MET A 61 -35.03 -5.04 -13.01
N SER A 62 -35.95 -5.43 -12.12
CA SER A 62 -35.72 -5.45 -10.68
C SER A 62 -34.59 -6.42 -10.30
N LEU A 63 -34.57 -7.61 -10.89
CA LEU A 63 -33.50 -8.60 -10.68
C LEU A 63 -32.13 -8.04 -11.12
N LEU A 64 -32.04 -7.43 -12.31
CA LEU A 64 -30.80 -6.86 -12.82
C LEU A 64 -30.27 -5.74 -11.91
N ILE A 65 -31.15 -4.86 -11.41
CA ILE A 65 -30.78 -3.79 -10.47
C ILE A 65 -30.27 -4.37 -9.15
N VAL A 66 -30.96 -5.37 -8.59
CA VAL A 66 -30.53 -6.03 -7.34
C VAL A 66 -29.14 -6.65 -7.51
N VAL A 67 -28.89 -7.36 -8.61
CA VAL A 67 -27.57 -7.97 -8.86
C VAL A 67 -26.50 -6.89 -9.08
N ALA A 68 -26.81 -5.79 -9.75
CA ALA A 68 -25.89 -4.66 -9.93
C ALA A 68 -25.50 -4.01 -8.58
N LEU A 69 -26.45 -3.88 -7.66
CA LEU A 69 -26.21 -3.39 -6.30
C LEU A 69 -25.34 -4.38 -5.50
N ILE A 70 -25.61 -5.69 -5.58
CA ILE A 70 -24.80 -6.72 -4.93
C ILE A 70 -23.36 -6.66 -5.44
N ALA A 71 -23.15 -6.60 -6.76
CA ALA A 71 -21.82 -6.50 -7.38
C ALA A 71 -21.06 -5.25 -6.93
N SER A 72 -21.75 -4.15 -6.66
CA SER A 72 -21.16 -2.88 -6.22
C SER A 72 -20.95 -2.80 -4.70
N SER A 73 -21.66 -3.61 -3.92
CA SER A 73 -21.72 -3.51 -2.46
C SER A 73 -20.35 -3.69 -1.79
N GLN A 74 -19.46 -4.51 -2.35
CA GLN A 74 -18.14 -4.77 -1.75
C GLN A 74 -17.27 -3.52 -1.71
N ARG A 75 -17.44 -2.60 -2.68
CA ARG A 75 -16.70 -1.35 -2.75
C ARG A 75 -17.10 -0.36 -1.66
N ILE A 76 -18.30 -0.49 -1.10
CA ILE A 76 -18.82 0.39 -0.03
C ILE A 76 -17.82 0.51 1.13
N ASN A 77 -17.06 -0.55 1.42
CA ASN A 77 -16.02 -0.55 2.46
C ASN A 77 -14.94 0.53 2.28
N TYR A 78 -14.65 0.95 1.04
CA TYR A 78 -13.69 2.02 0.74
C TYR A 78 -14.19 3.41 1.13
N TRP A 79 -15.44 3.57 1.54
CA TRP A 79 -16.01 4.84 2.01
C TRP A 79 -16.34 4.84 3.51
N GLY A 80 -15.81 3.86 4.26
CA GLY A 80 -15.90 3.85 5.73
C GLY A 80 -17.27 3.50 6.30
N THR A 81 -18.16 2.98 5.47
CA THR A 81 -19.54 2.59 5.78
C THR A 81 -19.66 1.11 6.14
N SER A 82 -18.55 0.44 6.52
CA SER A 82 -18.58 -0.92 7.06
C SER A 82 -19.57 -0.98 8.22
N ILE A 83 -20.72 -1.60 8.00
CA ILE A 83 -21.66 -1.97 9.04
C ILE A 83 -21.01 -3.16 9.75
N ASP A 84 -20.23 -2.88 10.79
CA ASP A 84 -19.67 -3.91 11.65
C ASP A 84 -20.82 -4.54 12.44
N PRO A 85 -21.19 -5.82 12.23
CA PRO A 85 -22.27 -6.46 13.00
C PRO A 85 -21.88 -6.60 14.48
N ALA A 86 -20.58 -6.57 14.78
CA ALA A 86 -20.02 -6.57 16.12
C ALA A 86 -19.61 -5.13 16.48
N GLY A 87 -20.59 -4.28 16.80
CA GLY A 87 -20.37 -2.89 17.14
C GLY A 87 -19.32 -2.65 18.23
N LYS A 88 -18.08 -2.35 17.83
CA LYS A 88 -17.18 -1.51 18.63
C LYS A 88 -17.28 -0.09 18.11
N ARG A 89 -18.21 0.63 18.73
CA ARG A 89 -18.40 2.08 18.62
C ARG A 89 -17.02 2.76 18.63
N LYS A 90 -16.70 3.53 17.58
CA LYS A 90 -15.57 4.47 17.58
C LYS A 90 -15.70 5.36 18.82
N GLU A 91 -14.85 5.17 19.82
CA GLU A 91 -14.67 6.15 20.89
C GLU A 91 -14.04 7.40 20.28
N SER A 92 -14.84 8.46 20.13
CA SER A 92 -14.31 9.79 19.88
C SER A 92 -13.73 10.32 21.20
N HIS A 93 -12.43 10.16 21.41
CA HIS A 93 -11.75 10.97 22.41
C HIS A 93 -11.64 12.40 21.88
N ARG A 94 -12.63 13.21 22.26
CA ARG A 94 -12.58 14.67 22.16
C ARG A 94 -11.83 15.16 23.39
N GLU A 95 -10.53 15.38 23.27
CA GLU A 95 -9.77 16.12 24.28
C GLU A 95 -10.24 17.57 24.26
N THR A 96 -11.11 17.93 25.20
CA THR A 96 -11.35 19.31 25.59
C THR A 96 -10.14 19.81 26.38
N ALA A 97 -9.41 20.77 25.80
CA ALA A 97 -8.49 21.62 26.52
C ALA A 97 -9.25 22.30 27.68
N ARG A 98 -8.77 22.11 28.91
CA ARG A 98 -9.21 22.89 30.06
C ARG A 98 -7.98 23.61 30.60
N GLU A 99 -7.89 24.88 30.26
CA GLU A 99 -7.11 25.86 31.00
C GLU A 99 -7.51 25.81 32.47
N THR A 100 -6.53 25.76 33.36
CA THR A 100 -6.71 26.18 34.75
C THR A 100 -5.45 26.88 35.19
N THR A 101 -5.44 28.20 35.01
CA THR A 101 -4.70 29.17 35.80
C THR A 101 -4.99 28.99 37.29
N SER A 102 -3.95 29.11 38.14
CA SER A 102 -3.89 29.84 39.45
C SER A 102 -2.63 29.39 40.24
N PRO A 103 -2.21 30.06 41.34
CA PRO A 103 -1.21 31.13 41.30
C PRO A 103 -0.03 30.92 42.28
N THR A 104 0.89 31.88 42.25
CA THR A 104 2.09 32.09 43.07
C THR A 104 1.88 32.13 44.58
N LEU A 105 2.80 31.53 45.34
CA LEU A 105 3.29 31.81 46.71
C LEU A 105 4.35 30.71 47.02
N SER A 106 5.47 30.83 47.73
CA SER A 106 6.37 31.89 48.23
C SER A 106 7.39 31.18 49.15
N LYS A 107 8.69 31.56 49.11
CA LYS A 107 9.74 31.36 50.16
C LYS A 107 10.16 29.89 50.43
N SER A 108 11.39 29.51 50.77
CA SER A 108 12.64 30.16 51.21
C SER A 108 13.76 29.10 51.18
N HIS A 109 14.99 29.44 50.77
CA HIS A 109 16.18 29.26 51.62
C HIS A 109 17.47 29.82 51.00
N ASN A 110 18.16 30.62 51.82
CA ASN A 110 19.52 31.17 51.66
C ASN A 110 20.62 30.10 51.79
N SER A 111 21.75 30.32 51.10
CA SER A 111 23.07 30.50 51.74
C SER A 111 24.13 31.07 50.77
N ASN A 112 24.97 31.95 51.33
CA ASN A 112 26.11 32.67 50.74
C ASN A 112 27.24 31.70 50.29
N THR A 113 28.26 32.02 49.48
CA THR A 113 29.31 33.02 49.73
C THR A 113 30.26 33.20 48.51
N SER A 114 30.60 34.47 48.23
CA SER A 114 31.89 35.06 47.77
C SER A 114 32.80 34.39 46.72
N GLY A 115 33.20 35.17 45.71
CA GLY A 115 34.43 34.95 44.93
C GLY A 115 34.61 35.94 43.77
N THR A 116 35.68 36.74 43.84
CA THR A 116 35.97 37.93 43.04
C THR A 116 36.73 37.64 41.72
N SER A 117 36.64 38.60 40.80
CA SER A 117 37.67 39.04 39.81
C SER A 117 38.00 38.23 38.54
N ASN A 118 37.69 38.89 37.41
CA ASN A 118 38.54 39.23 36.24
C ASN A 118 39.21 38.15 35.36
N THR A 119 38.75 38.13 34.11
CA THR A 119 39.34 37.83 32.78
C THR A 119 40.84 37.48 32.69
N PRO A 120 41.25 36.59 31.75
CA PRO A 120 41.58 37.07 30.39
C PRO A 120 41.46 36.08 29.18
N LYS A 121 41.24 36.70 28.00
CA LYS A 121 41.77 36.42 26.64
C LYS A 121 41.65 35.02 26.01
N GLU A 122 40.81 34.94 24.97
CA GLU A 122 40.87 33.94 23.89
C GLU A 122 41.37 34.56 22.58
N GLY A 123 42.06 33.75 21.79
CA GLY A 123 42.22 33.86 20.34
C GLY A 123 42.57 32.46 19.80
N PRO A 124 42.83 32.28 18.50
CA PRO A 124 42.04 32.68 17.33
C PRO A 124 41.23 31.47 16.77
N GLU A 125 40.03 31.73 16.23
CA GLU A 125 39.19 30.72 15.59
C GLU A 125 39.71 30.36 14.18
N THR A 126 40.08 29.10 13.99
CA THR A 126 40.19 28.45 12.68
C THR A 126 38.85 27.81 12.31
N ILE A 127 38.20 28.33 11.27
CA ILE A 127 37.01 27.76 10.66
C ILE A 127 37.44 26.51 9.88
N SER A 128 37.00 25.34 10.35
CA SER A 128 36.96 24.11 9.55
C SER A 128 35.53 23.86 9.08
N ASP A 129 35.31 23.92 7.77
CA ASP A 129 34.06 23.50 7.13
C ASP A 129 33.80 22.01 7.38
N GLY A 130 32.84 21.72 8.25
CA GLY A 130 32.32 20.38 8.47
C GLY A 130 31.23 20.05 7.46
N HIS A 131 31.57 19.27 6.46
CA HIS A 131 30.60 18.51 5.66
C HIS A 131 29.89 17.52 6.59
N CYS A 132 28.69 17.86 7.05
CA CYS A 132 27.87 17.00 7.90
C CYS A 132 26.89 16.20 7.03
N GLU A 133 27.37 15.08 6.49
CA GLU A 133 26.47 13.99 6.09
C GLU A 133 25.82 13.45 7.38
N THR A 134 24.61 13.94 7.66
CA THR A 134 23.78 13.40 8.74
C THR A 134 23.21 12.08 8.26
N THR A 135 23.78 10.96 8.70
CA THR A 135 23.18 9.62 8.53
C THR A 135 21.76 9.66 9.09
N ARG A 136 20.77 9.58 8.20
CA ARG A 136 19.35 9.54 8.57
C ARG A 136 19.02 8.13 9.04
N GLU A 137 19.46 7.77 10.24
CA GLU A 137 19.28 6.41 10.80
C GLU A 137 17.87 6.16 11.36
N THR A 138 17.11 7.22 11.63
CA THR A 138 15.80 7.14 12.26
C THR A 138 14.71 7.61 11.31
N LEU A 139 13.78 6.71 10.97
CA LEU A 139 12.60 7.01 10.19
C LEU A 139 11.71 8.02 10.92
N SER A 140 11.31 9.06 10.20
CA SER A 140 10.39 10.09 10.70
C SER A 140 9.06 9.47 11.16
N PRO A 141 8.39 10.00 12.21
CA PRO A 141 7.10 9.48 12.66
C PRO A 141 6.00 9.50 11.61
N GLN A 142 6.14 10.36 10.60
CA GLN A 142 5.35 10.38 9.38
C GLN A 142 6.29 10.30 8.18
N PHE A 143 6.00 9.42 7.24
CA PHE A 143 6.81 9.22 6.04
C PHE A 143 5.95 8.84 4.83
N SER A 144 6.35 9.29 3.65
CA SER A 144 5.68 8.96 2.39
C SER A 144 6.34 7.76 1.73
N VAL A 145 5.52 6.89 1.16
CA VAL A 145 5.94 5.71 0.40
C VAL A 145 5.35 5.74 -1.01
N MET A 146 6.03 5.10 -1.95
CA MET A 146 5.58 4.93 -3.34
C MET A 146 5.84 3.49 -3.77
N THR A 147 4.92 2.91 -4.55
CA THR A 147 5.12 1.63 -5.21
C THR A 147 4.66 1.64 -6.66
N MET A 148 5.32 0.89 -7.53
CA MET A 148 4.96 0.81 -8.96
C MET A 148 5.53 -0.43 -9.65
N ASN A 149 4.68 -1.15 -10.38
CA ASN A 149 5.13 -2.10 -11.41
C ASN A 149 5.70 -1.33 -12.62
N CYS A 150 6.93 -1.66 -13.01
CA CYS A 150 7.69 -0.95 -14.03
C CYS A 150 7.57 -1.54 -15.43
N ARG A 151 6.77 -2.59 -15.63
CA ARG A 151 6.50 -3.24 -16.93
C ARG A 151 7.77 -3.61 -17.68
N TYR A 152 8.49 -4.64 -17.23
CA TYR A 152 9.79 -5.02 -17.81
C TYR A 152 10.80 -3.86 -17.83
N GLY A 153 10.82 -3.06 -16.78
CA GLY A 153 11.68 -1.90 -16.63
C GLY A 153 11.34 -0.71 -17.52
N ARG A 154 10.24 -0.71 -18.29
CA ARG A 154 9.91 0.35 -19.25
C ARG A 154 9.45 1.67 -18.66
N ALA A 155 9.12 1.70 -17.36
CA ALA A 155 8.72 2.94 -16.69
C ALA A 155 9.76 4.06 -16.88
N ASP A 156 9.25 5.28 -17.09
CA ASP A 156 10.09 6.46 -17.26
C ASP A 156 10.83 6.81 -15.96
N ALA A 157 12.15 6.72 -16.00
CA ALA A 157 13.00 6.95 -14.83
C ALA A 157 12.96 8.41 -14.38
N ALA A 158 12.96 9.38 -15.29
CA ALA A 158 12.95 10.79 -14.95
C ALA A 158 11.63 11.21 -14.26
N GLU A 159 10.50 10.65 -14.69
CA GLU A 159 9.21 10.83 -14.03
C GLU A 159 9.17 10.22 -12.63
N ILE A 160 9.77 9.03 -12.44
CA ILE A 160 9.93 8.43 -11.11
C ILE A 160 10.70 9.38 -10.20
N ILE A 161 11.86 9.86 -10.63
CA ILE A 161 12.70 10.79 -9.85
C ILE A 161 11.96 12.08 -9.52
N ARG A 162 11.28 12.68 -10.51
CA ARG A 162 10.47 13.88 -10.31
C ARG A 162 9.41 13.66 -9.23
N ASN A 163 8.70 12.53 -9.27
CA ASN A 163 7.69 12.19 -8.27
C ASN A 163 8.29 11.90 -6.88
N ILE A 164 9.49 11.31 -6.80
CA ILE A 164 10.21 11.15 -5.51
C ILE A 164 10.43 12.52 -4.86
N ARG A 165 10.90 13.50 -5.64
CA ARG A 165 11.16 14.88 -5.17
C ARG A 165 9.86 15.59 -4.78
N GLU A 166 8.90 15.67 -5.69
CA GLU A 166 7.65 16.44 -5.51
C GLU A 166 6.78 15.90 -4.37
N ARG A 167 6.76 14.57 -4.18
CA ARG A 167 5.92 13.92 -3.17
C ARG A 167 6.67 13.59 -1.88
N ASN A 168 7.93 13.99 -1.81
CA ASN A 168 8.82 13.73 -0.68
C ASN A 168 8.86 12.24 -0.29
N ILE A 169 9.02 11.35 -1.26
CA ILE A 169 9.03 9.90 -1.04
C ILE A 169 10.25 9.50 -0.22
N SER A 170 10.01 8.80 0.88
CA SER A 170 11.04 8.29 1.78
C SER A 170 11.43 6.85 1.47
N VAL A 171 10.49 6.04 0.99
CA VAL A 171 10.71 4.64 0.61
C VAL A 171 9.97 4.35 -0.70
N LEU A 172 10.67 3.75 -1.66
CA LEU A 172 10.15 3.40 -2.97
C LEU A 172 10.26 1.88 -3.16
N ALA A 173 9.18 1.21 -3.54
CA ALA A 173 9.20 -0.19 -3.98
C ALA A 173 8.92 -0.28 -5.47
N LEU A 174 9.79 -0.93 -6.22
CA LEU A 174 9.63 -1.15 -7.65
C LEU A 174 9.52 -2.66 -7.93
N GLN A 175 8.64 -3.01 -8.86
CA GLN A 175 8.42 -4.37 -9.35
C GLN A 175 8.67 -4.42 -10.86
N GLU A 176 8.97 -5.62 -11.40
CA GLU A 176 9.35 -5.81 -12.81
C GLU A 176 10.54 -4.93 -13.25
N VAL A 177 11.55 -4.83 -12.38
CA VAL A 177 12.74 -4.02 -12.64
C VAL A 177 13.76 -4.81 -13.46
N THR A 178 14.48 -4.09 -14.32
CA THR A 178 15.59 -4.61 -15.13
C THR A 178 16.85 -3.79 -14.87
N ASP A 179 18.02 -4.34 -15.20
CA ASP A 179 19.29 -3.63 -15.05
C ASP A 179 19.36 -2.33 -15.88
N ASP A 180 18.66 -2.29 -17.02
CA ASP A 180 18.48 -1.07 -17.82
C ASP A 180 17.75 0.03 -17.04
N LEU A 181 16.65 -0.32 -16.37
CA LEU A 181 15.93 0.64 -15.52
C LEU A 181 16.79 1.11 -14.35
N ILE A 182 17.57 0.21 -13.72
CA ILE A 182 18.51 0.59 -12.66
C ILE A 182 19.54 1.59 -13.15
N THR A 183 20.07 1.39 -14.36
CA THR A 183 21.02 2.31 -15.00
C THR A 183 20.38 3.68 -15.19
N ARG A 184 19.19 3.75 -15.81
CA ARG A 184 18.48 5.02 -16.03
C ARG A 184 18.07 5.73 -14.74
N LEU A 185 17.68 5.00 -13.69
CA LEU A 185 17.40 5.59 -12.37
C LEU A 185 18.66 6.15 -11.72
N THR A 186 19.79 5.46 -11.88
CA THR A 186 21.09 5.89 -11.37
C THR A 186 21.57 7.16 -12.07
N GLU A 187 21.47 7.21 -13.40
CA GLU A 187 21.77 8.40 -14.22
C GLU A 187 20.85 9.59 -13.92
N ALA A 188 19.65 9.33 -13.38
CA ALA A 188 18.70 10.35 -12.95
C ALA A 188 18.82 10.69 -11.45
N ASP A 189 19.95 10.34 -10.81
CA ASP A 189 20.30 10.70 -9.43
C ASP A 189 19.41 10.05 -8.34
N ILE A 190 18.91 8.83 -8.55
CA ILE A 190 18.15 8.12 -7.50
C ILE A 190 18.96 7.98 -6.21
N ASN A 191 20.28 7.77 -6.33
CA ASN A 191 21.17 7.53 -5.19
C ASN A 191 21.35 8.79 -4.32
N GLU A 192 21.13 9.99 -4.85
CA GLU A 192 21.13 11.20 -4.04
C GLU A 192 19.85 11.34 -3.20
N LEU A 193 18.72 10.84 -3.73
CA LEU A 193 17.41 10.97 -3.09
C LEU A 193 17.11 9.83 -2.11
N LEU A 194 17.47 8.60 -2.52
CA LEU A 194 17.23 7.34 -1.84
C LEU A 194 18.50 6.46 -1.90
N PRO A 195 19.57 6.82 -1.18
CA PRO A 195 20.89 6.18 -1.29
C PRO A 195 20.91 4.69 -0.89
N TYR A 196 19.99 4.26 -0.02
CA TYR A 196 19.97 2.90 0.49
C TYR A 196 18.99 2.04 -0.30
N HIS A 197 19.38 0.82 -0.65
CA HIS A 197 18.51 -0.06 -1.42
C HIS A 197 18.79 -1.53 -1.15
N GLN A 198 17.81 -2.36 -1.46
CA GLN A 198 17.92 -3.81 -1.42
C GLN A 198 17.22 -4.41 -2.64
N PHE A 199 17.97 -5.22 -3.38
CA PHE A 199 17.50 -5.97 -4.54
C PHE A 199 17.03 -7.35 -4.11
N GLY A 200 16.00 -7.88 -4.77
CA GLY A 200 15.78 -9.32 -4.80
C GLY A 200 16.79 -9.98 -5.74
N ASP A 201 17.10 -11.25 -5.51
CA ASP A 201 17.96 -11.99 -6.43
C ASP A 201 17.17 -12.26 -7.72
N ALA A 202 17.75 -11.88 -8.86
CA ALA A 202 17.13 -12.10 -10.16
C ALA A 202 17.08 -13.61 -10.48
N LYS A 203 15.93 -14.09 -10.93
CA LYS A 203 15.71 -15.49 -11.30
C LYS A 203 15.13 -15.58 -12.69
N GLU A 204 15.46 -16.66 -13.40
CA GLU A 204 14.89 -16.96 -14.72
C GLU A 204 13.36 -17.11 -14.68
N THR A 205 12.80 -17.46 -13.53
CA THR A 205 11.36 -17.64 -13.31
C THR A 205 10.60 -16.35 -13.00
N ASP A 206 11.29 -15.22 -12.94
CA ASP A 206 10.69 -13.95 -12.49
C ASP A 206 9.65 -13.43 -13.48
N ASN A 207 8.60 -12.80 -12.93
CA ASN A 207 7.52 -12.22 -13.68
C ASN A 207 7.92 -10.83 -14.20
N GLY A 208 8.75 -10.79 -15.26
CA GLY A 208 9.07 -9.54 -15.96
C GLY A 208 10.20 -8.72 -15.35
N GLY A 209 10.96 -9.28 -14.42
CA GLY A 209 12.10 -8.63 -13.77
C GLY A 209 12.10 -8.89 -12.27
N PHE A 210 13.08 -8.33 -11.57
CA PHE A 210 13.21 -8.48 -10.12
C PHE A 210 12.50 -7.34 -9.37
N ASN A 211 12.33 -7.52 -8.06
CA ASN A 211 11.81 -6.48 -7.18
C ASN A 211 12.96 -5.71 -6.53
N VAL A 212 12.73 -4.43 -6.23
CA VAL A 212 13.69 -3.58 -5.51
C VAL A 212 12.97 -2.72 -4.49
N ILE A 213 13.64 -2.42 -3.38
CA ILE A 213 13.22 -1.39 -2.44
C ILE A 213 14.35 -0.38 -2.21
N TYR A 214 14.03 0.91 -2.29
CA TYR A 214 14.91 2.05 -2.04
C TYR A 214 14.43 2.82 -0.80
N SER A 215 15.37 3.40 -0.06
CA SER A 215 15.14 4.13 1.18
C SER A 215 16.04 5.36 1.26
N ARG A 216 15.46 6.45 1.76
CA ARG A 216 16.18 7.65 2.19
C ARG A 216 16.95 7.46 3.49
N TYR A 217 16.52 6.51 4.30
CA TYR A 217 17.02 6.25 5.65
C TYR A 217 17.87 4.99 5.66
N GLU A 218 18.92 5.00 6.49
CA GLU A 218 19.83 3.87 6.61
C GLU A 218 19.12 2.65 7.22
N PRO A 219 19.16 1.48 6.56
CA PRO A 219 18.54 0.27 7.06
C PRO A 219 19.32 -0.30 8.24
N SER A 220 18.61 -0.64 9.32
CA SER A 220 19.18 -1.45 10.42
C SER A 220 19.33 -2.93 10.05
N ALA A 221 18.58 -3.38 9.04
CA ALA A 221 18.72 -4.67 8.39
C ALA A 221 18.14 -4.58 6.97
N ALA A 222 18.72 -5.33 6.05
CA ALA A 222 18.22 -5.50 4.69
C ALA A 222 18.38 -6.97 4.28
N VAL A 223 17.40 -7.52 3.57
CA VAL A 223 17.43 -8.90 3.09
C VAL A 223 16.90 -8.99 1.66
N PRO A 224 17.52 -9.79 0.77
CA PRO A 224 17.08 -9.92 -0.62
C PRO A 224 15.74 -10.64 -0.73
N ASN A 225 15.42 -11.51 0.24
CA ASN A 225 14.14 -12.18 0.29
C ASN A 225 13.67 -12.39 1.74
N VAL A 226 12.61 -11.67 2.14
CA VAL A 226 12.05 -11.77 3.50
C VAL A 226 11.03 -12.91 3.64
N VAL A 227 10.45 -13.39 2.53
CA VAL A 227 9.48 -14.49 2.53
C VAL A 227 9.53 -15.26 1.22
N SER A 228 9.63 -16.58 1.31
CA SER A 228 9.60 -17.43 0.13
C SER A 228 8.18 -17.57 -0.41
N ILE A 229 7.96 -17.08 -1.63
CA ILE A 229 6.73 -17.24 -2.41
C ILE A 229 7.10 -17.77 -3.81
N PRO A 230 6.19 -18.45 -4.53
CA PRO A 230 6.44 -18.96 -5.89
C PRO A 230 6.41 -17.84 -6.96
N ALA A 231 7.20 -16.79 -6.74
CA ALA A 231 7.33 -15.61 -7.59
C ALA A 231 8.71 -14.96 -7.40
N ALA A 232 8.88 -13.73 -7.88
CA ALA A 232 10.09 -12.94 -7.64
C ALA A 232 10.33 -12.75 -6.14
N ASP A 233 11.61 -12.65 -5.76
CA ASP A 233 12.00 -12.43 -4.37
C ASP A 233 11.38 -11.15 -3.80
N VAL A 234 11.12 -11.16 -2.49
CA VAL A 234 10.51 -10.06 -1.76
C VAL A 234 11.59 -9.34 -0.97
N PRO A 235 12.35 -8.39 -1.55
CA PRO A 235 13.37 -7.67 -0.80
C PRO A 235 12.74 -6.78 0.25
N ALA A 236 13.44 -6.65 1.38
CA ALA A 236 12.97 -5.85 2.49
C ALA A 236 14.08 -5.06 3.17
N ILE A 237 13.70 -3.90 3.69
CA ILE A 237 14.53 -3.02 4.51
C ILE A 237 13.81 -2.79 5.84
N THR A 238 14.54 -2.89 6.96
CA THR A 238 14.04 -2.59 8.30
C THR A 238 14.62 -1.27 8.81
N LEU A 239 13.75 -0.29 9.04
CA LEU A 239 14.10 1.03 9.53
C LEU A 239 13.75 1.16 11.02
N LYS A 240 14.62 1.81 11.79
CA LYS A 240 14.34 2.17 13.18
C LYS A 240 13.45 3.40 13.21
N THR A 241 12.54 3.48 14.17
CA THR A 241 11.76 4.70 14.46
C THR A 241 12.11 5.24 15.83
N SER A 242 11.72 6.48 16.10
CA SER A 242 11.71 7.00 17.47
C SER A 242 10.89 6.08 18.40
N GLY A 243 11.39 5.81 19.61
CA GLY A 243 10.68 4.97 20.60
C GLY A 243 10.97 3.47 20.54
N ASN A 244 12.12 3.06 19.97
CA ASN A 244 12.57 1.66 19.93
C ASN A 244 11.59 0.70 19.22
N ARG A 245 10.92 1.22 18.18
CA ARG A 245 10.10 0.44 17.24
C ARG A 245 10.84 0.32 15.91
N THR A 246 10.43 -0.64 15.09
CA THR A 246 10.93 -0.83 13.73
C THR A 246 9.79 -0.91 12.73
N VAL A 247 10.09 -0.53 11.49
CA VAL A 247 9.22 -0.75 10.34
C VAL A 247 10.00 -1.53 9.30
N THR A 248 9.58 -2.76 9.00
CA THR A 248 10.09 -3.54 7.89
C THR A 248 9.23 -3.27 6.66
N LEU A 249 9.82 -2.68 5.62
CA LEU A 249 9.15 -2.39 4.36
C LEU A 249 9.61 -3.40 3.31
N CYS A 250 8.66 -3.94 2.54
CA CYS A 250 8.87 -5.02 1.59
C CYS A 250 8.35 -4.63 0.19
N SER A 251 9.06 -5.00 -0.86
CA SER A 251 8.58 -4.93 -2.25
C SER A 251 8.12 -6.32 -2.69
N ALA A 252 6.84 -6.50 -2.99
CA ALA A 252 6.27 -7.81 -3.33
C ALA A 252 5.58 -7.79 -4.70
N HIS A 253 5.79 -8.86 -5.47
CA HIS A 253 5.12 -9.09 -6.74
C HIS A 253 4.80 -10.59 -6.93
N PRO A 254 3.67 -11.08 -6.38
CA PRO A 254 3.16 -12.41 -6.69
C PRO A 254 2.93 -12.56 -8.21
N LYS A 255 3.03 -13.79 -8.73
CA LYS A 255 2.77 -14.06 -10.16
C LYS A 255 1.41 -13.53 -10.59
N SER A 256 1.28 -13.03 -11.82
CA SER A 256 -0.04 -12.77 -12.40
C SER A 256 -0.82 -14.07 -12.68
N PRO A 257 -2.17 -14.06 -12.64
CA PRO A 257 -2.98 -15.24 -12.95
C PRO A 257 -2.66 -15.88 -14.31
N MET A 258 -2.28 -15.06 -15.30
CA MET A 258 -1.91 -15.49 -16.66
C MET A 258 -0.70 -16.43 -16.67
N ARG A 259 0.24 -16.23 -15.75
CA ARG A 259 1.49 -16.98 -15.66
C ARG A 259 1.40 -18.19 -14.73
N GLY A 260 0.26 -18.39 -14.08
CA GLY A 260 -0.02 -19.55 -13.23
C GLY A 260 -0.95 -19.20 -12.08
N CYS A 261 -2.22 -19.59 -12.18
CA CYS A 261 -3.22 -19.30 -11.14
C CYS A 261 -2.87 -19.96 -9.79
N ALA A 262 -2.31 -21.18 -9.80
CA ALA A 262 -1.91 -21.87 -8.57
C ALA A 262 -0.84 -21.09 -7.81
N ASP A 263 0.23 -20.70 -8.51
CA ASP A 263 1.33 -19.92 -7.96
C ASP A 263 0.91 -18.49 -7.57
N TRP A 264 0.03 -17.85 -8.35
CA TRP A 264 -0.56 -16.55 -8.01
C TRP A 264 -1.25 -16.60 -6.64
N SER A 265 -2.17 -17.56 -6.44
CA SER A 265 -2.88 -17.69 -5.17
C SER A 265 -1.93 -18.10 -4.03
N ALA A 266 -1.04 -19.07 -4.27
CA ALA A 266 -0.05 -19.50 -3.29
C ALA A 266 0.89 -18.36 -2.87
N GLY A 267 1.32 -17.50 -3.80
CA GLY A 267 2.14 -16.33 -3.52
C GLY A 267 1.42 -15.29 -2.66
N ILE A 268 0.17 -14.95 -2.99
CA ILE A 268 -0.65 -14.03 -2.17
C ILE A 268 -0.82 -14.58 -0.74
N LEU A 269 -1.11 -15.89 -0.63
CA LEU A 269 -1.28 -16.53 0.67
C LEU A 269 0.04 -16.66 1.43
N GLY A 270 1.17 -16.84 0.76
CA GLY A 270 2.49 -16.93 1.37
C GLY A 270 2.90 -15.64 2.08
N LEU A 271 2.49 -14.48 1.58
CA LEU A 271 2.73 -13.19 2.24
C LEU A 271 2.13 -13.11 3.67
N ARG A 272 1.18 -13.97 4.04
CA ARG A 272 0.60 -14.03 5.39
C ARG A 272 1.65 -14.32 6.47
N GLU A 273 2.72 -15.01 6.12
CA GLU A 273 3.80 -15.32 7.05
C GLU A 273 4.49 -14.05 7.57
N LEU A 274 4.51 -12.98 6.76
CA LEU A 274 5.03 -11.68 7.19
C LEU A 274 4.21 -11.04 8.32
N ALA A 275 2.88 -11.22 8.34
CA ALA A 275 2.03 -10.73 9.43
C ALA A 275 2.11 -11.61 10.69
N ARG A 276 2.50 -12.88 10.53
CA ARG A 276 2.54 -13.89 11.60
C ARG A 276 3.92 -14.07 12.22
N ALA A 277 4.95 -13.54 11.58
CA ALA A 277 6.32 -13.65 12.06
C ALA A 277 6.39 -13.20 13.52
N LYS A 278 7.07 -13.97 14.37
CA LYS A 278 7.20 -13.66 15.81
C LYS A 278 7.79 -12.27 16.08
N SER A 279 8.51 -11.72 15.09
CA SER A 279 9.00 -10.35 15.12
C SER A 279 7.85 -9.34 15.15
N VAL A 280 6.72 -9.58 14.47
CA VAL A 280 5.57 -8.67 14.45
C VAL A 280 4.95 -8.56 15.83
N SER A 281 5.04 -7.36 16.40
CA SER A 281 4.53 -7.02 17.74
C SER A 281 4.19 -5.54 17.77
N ASN A 282 3.74 -5.01 18.91
CA ASN A 282 3.52 -3.56 19.08
C ASN A 282 4.78 -2.72 18.75
N ARG A 283 5.97 -3.35 18.74
CA ARG A 283 7.23 -2.69 18.42
C ARG A 283 7.72 -2.88 16.99
N ASN A 284 7.20 -3.85 16.23
CA ASN A 284 7.68 -4.10 14.87
C ASN A 284 6.49 -4.15 13.91
N ILE A 285 6.46 -3.19 13.00
CA ILE A 285 5.43 -3.06 11.97
C ILE A 285 6.00 -3.61 10.67
N VAL A 286 5.15 -4.30 9.90
CA VAL A 286 5.49 -4.72 8.54
C VAL A 286 4.63 -3.96 7.56
N VAL A 287 5.24 -3.46 6.49
CA VAL A 287 4.59 -2.80 5.35
C VAL A 287 4.95 -3.58 4.10
N VAL A 288 3.95 -4.06 3.35
CA VAL A 288 4.14 -4.73 2.06
C VAL A 288 3.60 -3.81 0.99
N MET A 289 4.42 -3.50 -0.01
CA MET A 289 4.08 -2.62 -1.12
C MET A 289 4.31 -3.34 -2.44
N GLY A 290 3.43 -3.15 -3.41
CA GLY A 290 3.62 -3.67 -4.76
C GLY A 290 2.35 -4.01 -5.50
N ASP A 291 2.52 -4.39 -6.76
CA ASP A 291 1.52 -5.09 -7.55
C ASP A 291 1.29 -6.49 -6.96
N LEU A 292 0.16 -6.66 -6.28
CA LEU A 292 -0.22 -7.95 -5.68
C LEU A 292 -1.08 -8.80 -6.62
N ASN A 293 -1.27 -8.36 -7.87
CA ASN A 293 -2.07 -9.02 -8.91
C ASN A 293 -3.47 -9.46 -8.42
N SER A 294 -4.00 -8.79 -7.40
CA SER A 294 -5.23 -9.15 -6.72
C SER A 294 -5.82 -7.94 -6.02
N SER A 295 -7.06 -8.08 -5.56
CA SER A 295 -7.88 -6.99 -5.00
C SER A 295 -8.75 -7.54 -3.88
N THR A 296 -9.50 -6.67 -3.20
CA THR A 296 -10.45 -7.07 -2.15
C THR A 296 -11.54 -8.03 -2.61
N ASP A 297 -11.77 -8.16 -3.92
CA ASP A 297 -12.73 -9.11 -4.50
C ASP A 297 -12.19 -10.54 -4.49
N HIS A 298 -10.87 -10.71 -4.46
CA HIS A 298 -10.22 -12.02 -4.47
C HIS A 298 -10.22 -12.69 -3.08
N PRO A 299 -10.66 -13.95 -2.97
CA PRO A 299 -10.60 -14.69 -1.71
C PRO A 299 -9.21 -14.80 -1.07
N SER A 300 -8.16 -15.07 -1.85
CA SER A 300 -6.78 -15.17 -1.35
C SER A 300 -6.29 -13.85 -0.79
N PHE A 301 -6.63 -12.73 -1.44
CA PHE A 301 -6.29 -11.41 -0.93
C PHE A 301 -7.04 -11.06 0.36
N ARG A 302 -8.34 -11.37 0.45
CA ARG A 302 -9.06 -11.20 1.73
C ARG A 302 -8.50 -12.11 2.82
N ALA A 303 -8.03 -13.31 2.49
CA ALA A 303 -7.35 -14.18 3.45
C ALA A 303 -6.00 -13.60 3.91
N LEU A 304 -5.28 -12.90 3.01
CA LEU A 304 -4.09 -12.11 3.36
C LEU A 304 -4.43 -10.97 4.32
N LEU A 305 -5.48 -10.18 4.06
CA LEU A 305 -5.90 -9.13 5.00
C LEU A 305 -6.31 -9.72 6.36
N LYS A 306 -7.07 -10.82 6.37
CA LYS A 306 -7.47 -11.52 7.60
C LYS A 306 -6.30 -12.07 8.41
N SER A 307 -5.09 -12.19 7.86
CA SER A 307 -3.92 -12.63 8.64
C SER A 307 -3.33 -11.53 9.53
N GLY A 308 -3.83 -10.30 9.45
CA GLY A 308 -3.39 -9.18 10.29
C GLY A 308 -3.02 -7.92 9.50
N PHE A 309 -3.02 -7.98 8.18
CA PHE A 309 -2.78 -6.82 7.33
C PHE A 309 -4.01 -5.93 7.20
N LYS A 310 -3.76 -4.64 7.09
CA LYS A 310 -4.71 -3.61 6.67
C LYS A 310 -4.24 -3.03 5.35
N ASP A 311 -5.19 -2.64 4.51
CA ASP A 311 -4.90 -1.97 3.25
C ASP A 311 -5.06 -0.45 3.38
N ALA A 312 -4.11 0.32 2.83
CA ALA A 312 -4.10 1.78 2.95
C ALA A 312 -5.32 2.46 2.30
N SER A 313 -5.72 2.02 1.10
CA SER A 313 -6.91 2.54 0.40
C SER A 313 -8.18 2.27 1.20
N LEU A 314 -8.34 1.04 1.73
CA LEU A 314 -9.48 0.67 2.58
C LEU A 314 -9.54 1.49 3.88
N ILE A 315 -8.41 1.66 4.57
CA ILE A 315 -8.37 2.36 5.86
C ILE A 315 -8.52 3.88 5.71
N GLN A 316 -8.06 4.47 4.60
CA GLN A 316 -8.24 5.90 4.35
C GLN A 316 -9.72 6.28 4.16
N THR A 317 -10.56 5.35 3.71
CA THR A 317 -12.00 5.56 3.50
C THR A 317 -12.33 6.66 2.48
N ALA A 318 -11.53 6.78 1.41
CA ALA A 318 -11.69 7.80 0.36
C ALA A 318 -11.93 7.22 -1.06
N GLY A 319 -12.43 5.99 -1.15
CA GLY A 319 -12.55 5.26 -2.41
C GLY A 319 -11.30 4.41 -2.75
N PRO A 320 -11.42 3.47 -3.71
CA PRO A 320 -10.30 2.65 -4.16
C PRO A 320 -9.31 3.43 -5.03
N ASN A 321 -8.03 3.05 -4.99
CA ASN A 321 -7.00 3.64 -5.84
C ASN A 321 -6.71 2.70 -7.00
N LEU A 322 -7.48 2.85 -8.09
CA LEU A 322 -7.35 1.99 -9.25
C LEU A 322 -6.00 2.20 -9.93
N THR A 323 -5.30 1.12 -10.26
CA THR A 323 -3.92 1.16 -10.75
C THR A 323 -3.71 0.48 -12.10
N PHE A 324 -4.63 -0.37 -12.56
CA PHE A 324 -4.48 -1.08 -13.84
C PHE A 324 -5.77 -1.07 -14.68
N PRO A 325 -5.71 -0.87 -16.01
CA PRO A 325 -4.54 -0.49 -16.79
C PRO A 325 -4.35 1.02 -16.93
N SER A 326 -3.11 1.47 -17.15
CA SER A 326 -2.76 2.88 -17.33
C SER A 326 -3.33 3.49 -18.62
N TRP A 327 -3.44 2.70 -19.70
CA TRP A 327 -3.85 3.18 -21.03
C TRP A 327 -5.36 3.49 -21.18
N LEU A 328 -6.19 3.20 -20.17
CA LEU A 328 -7.61 3.57 -20.13
C LEU A 328 -7.88 4.43 -18.91
N LYS A 329 -8.67 5.51 -19.02
CA LYS A 329 -9.14 6.25 -17.83
C LYS A 329 -10.21 5.47 -17.06
N TRP A 330 -10.99 4.65 -17.77
CA TRP A 330 -11.99 3.74 -17.22
C TRP A 330 -12.31 2.65 -18.27
N PRO A 331 -12.57 1.39 -17.88
CA PRO A 331 -12.51 0.84 -16.52
C PRO A 331 -11.07 0.55 -16.06
N ARG A 332 -10.85 0.65 -14.74
CA ARG A 332 -9.62 0.23 -14.06
C ARG A 332 -9.96 -0.61 -12.82
N ILE A 333 -9.00 -1.42 -12.38
CA ILE A 333 -9.03 -2.20 -11.15
C ILE A 333 -7.84 -1.82 -10.27
N GLU A 334 -7.94 -2.09 -8.97
CA GLU A 334 -6.85 -1.89 -8.01
C GLU A 334 -6.09 -3.22 -7.87
N LEU A 335 -4.82 -3.21 -8.24
CA LEU A 335 -3.91 -4.37 -8.14
C LEU A 335 -2.67 -4.06 -7.29
N ASP A 336 -2.31 -2.77 -7.19
CA ASP A 336 -1.19 -2.30 -6.40
C ASP A 336 -1.66 -1.86 -5.03
N HIS A 337 -0.93 -2.24 -4.00
CA HIS A 337 -1.35 -2.04 -2.62
C HIS A 337 -0.22 -1.55 -1.72
N VAL A 338 -0.60 -0.85 -0.65
CA VAL A 338 0.24 -0.61 0.52
C VAL A 338 -0.46 -1.27 1.71
N LEU A 339 -0.02 -2.47 2.04
CA LEU A 339 -0.51 -3.26 3.17
C LEU A 339 0.35 -3.01 4.40
N PHE A 340 -0.24 -3.01 5.59
CA PHE A 340 0.51 -2.84 6.83
C PHE A 340 -0.12 -3.57 8.02
N THR A 341 0.72 -4.05 8.94
CA THR A 341 0.27 -4.57 10.23
C THR A 341 -0.10 -3.42 11.19
N PRO A 342 -0.81 -3.67 12.31
CA PRO A 342 -1.24 -2.59 13.22
C PRO A 342 -0.08 -1.72 13.72
N GLY A 343 -0.35 -0.41 13.87
CA GLY A 343 0.64 0.56 14.36
C GLY A 343 0.84 1.77 13.45
N LEU A 344 0.20 1.79 12.27
CA LEU A 344 0.21 2.91 11.33
C LEU A 344 -1.19 3.49 11.07
N LYS A 345 -1.23 4.75 10.66
CA LYS A 345 -2.41 5.45 10.12
C LYS A 345 -2.04 5.96 8.72
N PRO A 346 -2.69 5.44 7.65
CA PRO A 346 -2.47 5.92 6.30
C PRO A 346 -3.27 7.20 6.03
N SER A 347 -2.74 8.03 5.13
CA SER A 347 -3.38 9.22 4.55
C SER A 347 -2.74 9.54 3.20
N GLY A 348 -3.36 10.42 2.41
CA GLY A 348 -2.82 10.80 1.10
C GLY A 348 -2.68 9.65 0.10
N VAL A 349 -3.42 8.55 0.28
CA VAL A 349 -3.35 7.39 -0.62
C VAL A 349 -3.92 7.77 -1.98
N LYS A 350 -3.09 7.74 -3.02
CA LYS A 350 -3.41 8.20 -4.38
C LYS A 350 -2.63 7.45 -5.43
N SER A 351 -3.31 7.06 -6.52
CA SER A 351 -2.66 6.59 -7.75
C SER A 351 -2.43 7.72 -8.77
N PHE A 352 -1.37 7.60 -9.57
CA PHE A 352 -1.07 8.54 -10.67
C PHE A 352 -0.32 7.85 -11.81
N GLU A 353 -0.40 8.43 -13.00
CA GLU A 353 0.24 7.89 -14.21
C GLU A 353 1.74 8.21 -14.23
N VAL A 354 2.52 7.23 -14.69
CA VAL A 354 3.93 7.36 -15.06
C VAL A 354 4.06 6.74 -16.46
N GLU A 355 4.77 7.42 -17.36
CA GLU A 355 4.94 6.93 -18.73
C GLU A 355 5.71 5.60 -18.80
N GLY A 356 5.46 4.82 -19.85
CA GLY A 356 6.20 3.58 -20.14
C GLY A 356 5.70 2.32 -19.42
N THR A 357 4.86 2.43 -18.37
CA THR A 357 4.26 1.29 -17.65
C THR A 357 2.76 1.12 -17.91
N ASP A 358 2.25 -0.11 -17.71
CA ASP A 358 0.84 -0.46 -17.76
C ASP A 358 0.11 -0.28 -16.41
N HIS A 359 0.86 0.00 -15.35
CA HIS A 359 0.32 0.34 -14.03
C HIS A 359 0.40 1.85 -13.78
N LEU A 360 -0.45 2.35 -12.89
CA LEU A 360 -0.25 3.62 -12.22
C LEU A 360 0.61 3.37 -10.98
N ALA A 361 1.47 4.33 -10.65
CA ALA A 361 2.13 4.35 -9.35
C ALA A 361 1.09 4.58 -8.24
N LEU A 362 1.34 4.01 -7.06
CA LEU A 362 0.55 4.23 -5.86
C LEU A 362 1.41 4.88 -4.77
N THR A 363 0.88 5.93 -4.13
CA THR A 363 1.52 6.58 -2.99
C THR A 363 0.66 6.50 -1.76
N ALA A 364 1.30 6.55 -0.59
CA ALA A 364 0.65 6.72 0.71
C ALA A 364 1.57 7.48 1.67
N THR A 365 0.99 8.28 2.56
CA THR A 365 1.68 8.79 3.75
C THR A 365 1.29 7.92 4.93
N LEU A 366 2.29 7.40 5.64
CA LEU A 366 2.12 6.52 6.80
C LEU A 366 2.59 7.26 8.05
N ALA A 367 1.71 7.35 9.05
CA ALA A 367 2.03 7.91 10.36
C ALA A 367 2.01 6.84 11.45
N LEU A 368 3.05 6.78 12.29
CA LEU A 368 3.09 5.94 13.47
C LEU A 368 1.96 6.34 14.44
N ARG A 369 1.31 5.32 15.02
CA ARG A 369 0.33 5.49 16.11
C ARG A 369 0.95 5.29 17.47
#